data_AF-A0A379G5D4-F1
#
_entry.id   AF-A0A379G5D4-F1
#
_cell.length_a   1.000
_cell.length_b   1.000
_cell.length_c   1.000
_cell.angle_alpha   90.00
_cell.angle_beta   90.00
_cell.angle_gamma   90.00
#
_symmetry.space_group_name_H-M   'P 1'
#
loop_
_entity.id
_entity.type
_entity.pdbx_description
1 polymer ?
#
loop_
_entity_poly.entity_id
_entity_poly.type
_entity_poly.pdbx_seq_one_letter_code
_entity_poly.pdbx_strand_id
1 'polypeptide(L)'
;MKYPEHLWFRKRGYLHFDKPISLEHALNIVTNPYTVATHSFLPFITFTSSTYKIQKDKGTNSINKMLKERPIAYSSHIDSHIYSYYASILDELYENELQTYNITKNILAFRALNKSNIEFAHEAFQEIKKIGSCSAVALDLSKFFDTLNHNLLKDAWCKLLRKDKLPEDHYAVFKAITKYSKVDKEKLYDLMSIPKNNTKNTKKTRKQICSFVDFRNKVRKSNLIIPNKSALGIPQGSPISALLSNIYMLNFDIEINKYISSLGGKYFRYCDDMLFIVPTHEKNNIAGEAEKRLNKLKVHLNTKKTEIREFSFTSTKIKCDKPLQYLGFIFDGENIFLRSSSLSRYSDRMKRGVRLAKATMIRKNKIRKYKGLSTKELFKEKIYARYAHVGKRNFLTYGYRASRIMNSNSIRKQLKPLWERLQKEINK
;
A
#
# COMPACT_ATOMS: atom_id res chain seq x y z
N MET A 1 16.37 -11.15 -17.81
CA MET A 1 16.27 -10.29 -16.59
C MET A 1 16.92 -11.09 -15.48
N LYS A 2 18.15 -10.76 -15.05
CA LYS A 2 18.76 -11.44 -13.90
C LYS A 2 17.90 -11.12 -12.69
N TYR A 3 17.36 -12.13 -12.02
CA TYR A 3 16.75 -11.96 -10.70
C TYR A 3 17.81 -11.35 -9.78
N PRO A 4 17.50 -10.33 -8.96
CA PRO A 4 18.47 -9.82 -8.02
C PRO A 4 18.80 -10.93 -7.01
N GLU A 5 20.07 -11.24 -6.87
CA GLU A 5 20.64 -12.22 -5.93
C GLU A 5 20.23 -11.95 -4.47
N HIS A 6 19.83 -10.69 -4.18
CA HIS A 6 19.30 -10.26 -2.89
C HIS A 6 17.99 -9.48 -3.04
N LEU A 7 16.85 -10.15 -2.87
CA LEU A 7 15.50 -9.56 -2.99
C LEU A 7 15.24 -8.41 -2.00
N TRP A 8 15.87 -8.45 -0.84
CA TRP A 8 15.72 -7.42 0.20
C TRP A 8 16.45 -6.11 -0.14
N PHE A 9 17.48 -6.15 -1.00
CA PHE A 9 18.30 -4.98 -1.30
C PHE A 9 17.63 -4.07 -2.33
N ARG A 10 17.44 -2.80 -1.97
CA ARG A 10 16.94 -1.77 -2.90
C ARG A 10 17.58 -0.42 -2.62
N LYS A 11 18.23 0.16 -3.64
CA LYS A 11 18.76 1.53 -3.56
C LYS A 11 17.62 2.54 -3.54
N ARG A 12 17.48 3.28 -2.43
CA ARG A 12 16.45 4.31 -2.24
C ARG A 12 16.98 5.68 -2.67
N GLY A 13 16.15 6.47 -3.35
CA GLY A 13 16.54 7.75 -3.98
C GLY A 13 15.93 9.00 -3.34
N TYR A 14 15.39 8.88 -2.11
CA TYR A 14 15.02 10.03 -1.30
C TYR A 14 16.25 10.57 -0.57
N LEU A 15 16.16 11.80 -0.04
CA LEU A 15 17.20 12.36 0.82
C LEU A 15 16.92 11.97 2.27
N HIS A 16 17.97 11.62 3.01
CA HIS A 16 17.92 11.40 4.45
C HIS A 16 19.21 11.94 5.10
N PHE A 17 19.43 11.72 6.40
CA PHE A 17 20.65 12.14 7.11
C PHE A 17 21.92 11.36 6.71
N ASP A 18 21.76 10.19 6.09
CA ASP A 18 22.85 9.35 5.59
C ASP A 18 22.85 9.31 4.04
N LYS A 19 23.88 8.68 3.47
CA LYS A 19 24.02 8.50 2.01
C LYS A 19 23.54 7.10 1.60
N PRO A 20 23.02 6.92 0.38
CA PRO A 20 22.79 5.59 -0.17
C PRO A 20 24.10 4.79 -0.22
N ILE A 21 24.06 3.55 0.28
CA ILE A 21 25.22 2.62 0.33
C ILE A 21 25.19 1.59 -0.81
N SER A 22 26.31 0.89 -1.02
CA SER A 22 26.41 -0.26 -1.93
C SER A 22 25.82 -1.52 -1.31
N LEU A 23 25.60 -2.55 -2.13
CA LEU A 23 25.15 -3.88 -1.65
C LEU A 23 26.16 -4.51 -0.69
N GLU A 24 27.44 -4.48 -1.04
CA GLU A 24 28.54 -5.02 -0.22
C GLU A 24 28.58 -4.38 1.17
N HIS A 25 28.52 -3.04 1.24
CA HIS A 25 28.45 -2.33 2.52
C HIS A 25 27.19 -2.73 3.29
N ALA A 26 26.04 -2.81 2.61
CA ALA A 26 24.80 -3.21 3.26
C ALA A 26 24.91 -4.62 3.85
N LEU A 27 25.48 -5.58 3.12
CA LEU A 27 25.72 -6.95 3.59
C LEU A 27 26.57 -6.96 4.87
N ASN A 28 27.72 -6.29 4.86
CA ASN A 28 28.63 -6.22 6.03
C ASN A 28 27.94 -5.74 7.31
N ILE A 29 26.93 -4.86 7.18
CA ILE A 29 26.14 -4.39 8.32
C ILE A 29 25.06 -5.41 8.70
N VAL A 30 24.19 -5.78 7.75
CA VAL A 30 22.95 -6.49 8.08
C VAL A 30 23.17 -7.95 8.45
N THR A 31 24.23 -8.59 7.95
CA THR A 31 24.52 -10.01 8.23
C THR A 31 25.28 -10.23 9.54
N ASN A 32 25.71 -9.16 10.22
CA ASN A 32 26.39 -9.25 11.50
C ASN A 32 25.43 -8.87 12.65
N PRO A 33 24.93 -9.83 13.44
CA PRO A 33 23.99 -9.57 14.52
C PRO A 33 24.54 -8.59 15.57
N TYR A 34 25.83 -8.64 15.88
CA TYR A 34 26.44 -7.72 16.84
C TYR A 34 26.42 -6.27 16.34
N THR A 35 26.74 -6.07 15.05
CA THR A 35 26.66 -4.75 14.42
C THR A 35 25.24 -4.21 14.46
N VAL A 36 24.23 -5.05 14.21
CA VAL A 36 22.82 -4.63 14.24
C VAL A 36 22.35 -4.34 15.67
N ALA A 37 22.72 -5.18 16.64
CA ALA A 37 22.38 -4.99 18.05
C ALA A 37 22.91 -3.66 18.62
N THR A 38 24.10 -3.24 18.18
CA THR A 38 24.75 -1.99 18.60
C THR A 38 24.49 -0.81 17.66
N HIS A 39 23.72 -1.00 16.58
CA HIS A 39 23.47 0.02 15.57
C HIS A 39 22.62 1.19 16.10
N SER A 40 23.05 2.41 15.79
CA SER A 40 22.34 3.65 16.15
C SER A 40 21.35 4.07 15.07
N PHE A 41 20.09 3.65 15.22
CA PHE A 41 19.01 4.02 14.31
C PHE A 41 18.73 5.52 14.28
N LEU A 42 18.49 6.05 13.08
CA LEU A 42 18.18 7.46 12.86
C LEU A 42 16.66 7.72 12.96
N PRO A 43 16.24 8.95 13.29
CA PRO A 43 14.83 9.29 13.28
C PRO A 43 14.25 9.18 11.87
N PHE A 44 13.02 8.70 11.77
CA PHE A 44 12.25 8.69 10.53
C PHE A 44 11.96 10.12 10.07
N ILE A 45 11.86 10.32 8.75
CA ILE A 45 11.34 11.57 8.19
C ILE A 45 9.88 11.35 7.79
N THR A 46 9.01 12.24 8.26
CA THR A 46 7.56 12.14 8.05
C THR A 46 7.03 13.18 7.07
N PHE A 47 6.03 12.81 6.28
CA PHE A 47 5.24 13.72 5.48
C PHE A 47 3.81 13.20 5.34
N THR A 48 2.85 14.11 5.14
CA THR A 48 1.44 13.74 4.96
C THR A 48 1.11 13.65 3.47
N SER A 49 0.67 12.48 3.02
CA SER A 49 0.08 12.33 1.69
C SER A 49 -1.41 12.60 1.75
N SER A 50 -1.86 13.64 1.07
CA SER A 50 -3.27 14.00 1.00
C SER A 50 -3.90 13.57 -0.33
N THR A 51 -5.11 13.00 -0.23
CA THR A 51 -5.95 12.64 -1.39
C THR A 51 -7.38 13.05 -1.12
N TYR A 52 -8.08 13.55 -2.13
CA TYR A 52 -9.51 13.85 -2.00
C TYR A 52 -10.35 12.59 -2.22
N LYS A 53 -11.24 12.28 -1.29
CA LYS A 53 -12.32 11.30 -1.46
C LYS A 53 -13.58 12.07 -1.86
N ILE A 54 -14.11 11.75 -3.03
CA ILE A 54 -15.37 12.31 -3.52
C ILE A 54 -16.49 11.40 -3.06
N GLN A 55 -17.48 11.95 -2.37
CA GLN A 55 -18.74 11.30 -2.03
C GLN A 55 -19.88 12.13 -2.59
N LYS A 56 -20.88 11.45 -3.16
CA LYS A 56 -22.13 12.09 -3.56
C LYS A 56 -23.10 11.90 -2.41
N ASP A 57 -23.62 13.00 -1.88
CA ASP A 57 -24.69 12.97 -0.91
C ASP A 57 -25.96 12.43 -1.59
N LYS A 58 -26.61 11.46 -0.95
CA LYS A 58 -27.80 10.80 -1.50
C LYS A 58 -29.05 11.67 -1.35
N GLY A 59 -29.09 12.56 -0.36
CA GLY A 59 -30.24 13.46 -0.14
C GLY A 59 -30.17 14.72 -0.99
N THR A 60 -29.00 15.36 -1.04
CA THR A 60 -28.84 16.68 -1.69
C THR A 60 -28.27 16.63 -3.11
N ASN A 61 -27.91 15.43 -3.61
CA ASN A 61 -27.13 15.23 -4.84
C ASN A 61 -25.79 16.00 -4.89
N SER A 62 -25.39 16.62 -3.78
CA SER A 62 -24.19 17.46 -3.68
C SER A 62 -22.91 16.62 -3.69
N ILE A 63 -21.84 17.17 -4.24
CA ILE A 63 -20.54 16.50 -4.33
C ILE A 63 -19.67 16.98 -3.17
N ASN A 64 -19.55 16.13 -2.15
CA ASN A 64 -18.69 16.38 -1.00
C ASN A 64 -17.27 15.87 -1.25
N LYS A 65 -16.28 16.76 -1.11
CA LYS A 65 -14.85 16.43 -1.19
C LYS A 65 -14.27 16.37 0.22
N MET A 66 -14.04 15.15 0.71
CA MET A 66 -13.37 14.96 1.99
C MET A 66 -11.87 14.78 1.78
N LEU A 67 -11.05 15.49 2.55
CA LEU A 67 -9.62 15.30 2.57
C LEU A 67 -9.27 14.01 3.33
N LYS A 68 -8.55 13.09 2.68
CA LYS A 68 -7.99 11.88 3.30
C LYS A 68 -6.49 12.03 3.39
N GLU A 69 -6.03 12.22 4.60
CA GLU A 69 -4.61 12.33 4.95
C GLU A 69 -4.04 10.99 5.36
N ARG A 70 -2.79 10.72 4.97
CA ARG A 70 -2.03 9.55 5.40
C ARG A 70 -0.63 9.99 5.83
N PRO A 71 -0.30 9.89 7.12
CA PRO A 71 1.07 10.13 7.56
C PRO A 71 1.95 9.00 7.02
N ILE A 72 3.04 9.36 6.36
CA ILE A 72 4.05 8.43 5.87
C ILE A 72 5.36 8.76 6.57
N ALA A 73 6.07 7.71 7.02
CA ALA A 73 7.36 7.78 7.66
C ALA A 73 8.34 6.90 6.89
N TYR A 74 9.47 7.45 6.45
CA TYR A 74 10.53 6.69 5.80
C TYR A 74 11.82 6.77 6.61
N SER A 75 12.56 5.66 6.67
CA SER A 75 13.79 5.52 7.43
C SER A 75 15.02 5.95 6.64
N SER A 76 16.17 6.00 7.32
CA SER A 76 17.47 6.24 6.70
C SER A 76 17.85 5.14 5.69
N HIS A 77 18.87 5.37 4.87
CA HIS A 77 19.31 4.37 3.89
C HIS A 77 19.79 3.11 4.59
N ILE A 78 20.68 3.22 5.59
CA ILE A 78 21.18 2.06 6.34
C ILE A 78 20.04 1.37 7.11
N ASP A 79 19.23 2.11 7.86
CA ASP A 79 18.14 1.53 8.65
C ASP A 79 17.13 0.82 7.75
N SER A 80 16.87 1.37 6.56
CA SER A 80 15.98 0.75 5.59
C SER A 80 16.52 -0.57 5.03
N HIS A 81 17.83 -0.79 5.02
CA HIS A 81 18.45 -2.06 4.66
C HIS A 81 18.36 -3.06 5.81
N ILE A 82 18.62 -2.64 7.05
CA ILE A 82 18.42 -3.46 8.25
C ILE A 82 16.95 -3.94 8.31
N TYR A 83 15.99 -3.02 8.22
CA TYR A 83 14.57 -3.39 8.21
C TYR A 83 14.21 -4.36 7.08
N SER A 84 14.74 -4.14 5.87
CA SER A 84 14.49 -5.04 4.73
C SER A 84 15.09 -6.44 4.92
N TYR A 85 16.29 -6.53 5.51
CA TYR A 85 16.97 -7.80 5.75
C TYR A 85 16.28 -8.62 6.85
N TYR A 86 15.95 -7.98 7.97
CA TYR A 86 15.19 -8.66 9.04
C TYR A 86 13.77 -9.00 8.58
N ALA A 87 13.17 -8.18 7.70
CA ALA A 87 11.92 -8.57 7.07
C ALA A 87 12.09 -9.86 6.26
N SER A 88 13.15 -10.03 5.46
CA SER A 88 13.33 -11.29 4.70
C SER A 88 13.52 -12.52 5.58
N ILE A 89 14.23 -12.40 6.72
CA ILE A 89 14.37 -13.50 7.68
C ILE A 89 13.01 -13.91 8.24
N LEU A 90 12.21 -12.92 8.67
CA LEU A 90 10.91 -13.17 9.27
C LEU A 90 9.86 -13.62 8.23
N ASP A 91 10.00 -13.19 6.98
CA ASP A 91 9.10 -13.54 5.89
C ASP A 91 9.16 -15.05 5.65
N GLU A 92 10.36 -15.63 5.59
CA GLU A 92 10.54 -17.07 5.45
C GLU A 92 9.88 -17.86 6.59
N LEU A 93 10.11 -17.45 7.83
CA LEU A 93 9.48 -18.08 9.00
C LEU A 93 7.96 -17.94 8.97
N TYR A 94 7.46 -16.76 8.59
CA TYR A 94 6.03 -16.48 8.52
C TYR A 94 5.35 -17.32 7.44
N GLU A 95 5.96 -17.46 6.25
CA GLU A 95 5.47 -18.32 5.18
C GLU A 95 5.38 -19.79 5.62
N ASN A 96 6.36 -20.28 6.38
CA ASN A 96 6.33 -21.64 6.94
C ASN A 96 5.16 -21.85 7.91
N GLU A 97 4.87 -20.88 8.78
CA GLU A 97 3.71 -20.94 9.67
C GLU A 97 2.39 -20.92 8.88
N LEU A 98 2.29 -20.12 7.81
CA LEU A 98 1.09 -20.10 6.95
C LEU A 98 0.85 -21.42 6.23
N GLN A 99 1.90 -22.15 5.87
CA GLN A 99 1.80 -23.50 5.30
C GLN A 99 1.37 -24.51 6.37
N THR A 100 1.99 -24.46 7.54
CA THR A 100 1.70 -25.34 8.68
C THR A 100 0.23 -25.28 9.08
N TYR A 101 -0.36 -24.09 9.15
CA TYR A 101 -1.78 -23.91 9.48
C TYR A 101 -2.73 -23.90 8.26
N ASN A 102 -2.21 -24.18 7.06
CA ASN A 102 -2.99 -24.21 5.81
C ASN A 102 -3.83 -22.94 5.53
N ILE A 103 -3.26 -21.77 5.84
CA ILE A 103 -3.89 -20.44 5.62
C ILE A 103 -3.18 -19.62 4.53
N THR A 104 -2.27 -20.25 3.80
CA THR A 104 -1.50 -19.64 2.70
C THR A 104 -2.38 -18.98 1.64
N LYS A 105 -3.59 -19.47 1.38
CA LYS A 105 -4.50 -18.89 0.37
C LYS A 105 -5.36 -17.74 0.92
N ASN A 106 -5.40 -17.56 2.23
CA ASN A 106 -6.27 -16.60 2.91
C ASN A 106 -5.60 -15.23 3.06
N ILE A 107 -4.31 -15.18 3.44
CA ILE A 107 -3.59 -13.91 3.59
C ILE A 107 -2.95 -13.50 2.26
N LEU A 108 -3.35 -12.35 1.72
CA LEU A 108 -3.00 -11.96 0.34
C LEU A 108 -1.95 -10.83 0.28
N ALA A 109 -2.01 -9.89 1.22
CA ALA A 109 -1.18 -8.68 1.17
C ALA A 109 0.26 -8.93 1.61
N PHE A 110 1.18 -8.20 0.97
CA PHE A 110 2.61 -8.10 1.32
C PHE A 110 3.40 -9.41 1.24
N ARG A 111 2.96 -10.35 0.40
CA ARG A 111 3.59 -11.65 0.21
C ARG A 111 4.01 -11.87 -1.24
N ALA A 112 5.03 -12.69 -1.47
CA ALA A 112 5.57 -12.99 -2.79
C ALA A 112 4.76 -14.08 -3.55
N LEU A 113 3.46 -13.89 -3.71
CA LEU A 113 2.53 -14.91 -4.24
C LEU A 113 2.45 -15.01 -5.77
N ASN A 114 3.30 -14.29 -6.53
CA ASN A 114 3.23 -14.16 -7.99
C ASN A 114 1.85 -13.74 -8.57
N LYS A 115 0.93 -13.29 -7.71
CA LYS A 115 -0.41 -12.81 -8.04
C LYS A 115 -0.50 -11.31 -7.81
N SER A 116 -1.36 -10.64 -8.57
CA SER A 116 -1.71 -9.25 -8.34
C SER A 116 -3.13 -9.13 -7.77
N ASN A 117 -3.52 -7.92 -7.44
CA ASN A 117 -4.88 -7.62 -6.97
C ASN A 117 -5.97 -8.03 -7.97
N ILE A 118 -5.62 -8.20 -9.25
CA ILE A 118 -6.53 -8.73 -10.27
C ILE A 118 -6.88 -10.18 -9.95
N GLU A 119 -5.87 -11.05 -9.82
CA GLU A 119 -6.04 -12.47 -9.58
C GLU A 119 -6.72 -12.72 -8.23
N PHE A 120 -6.30 -12.01 -7.18
CA PHE A 120 -6.92 -12.10 -5.86
C PHE A 120 -8.41 -11.72 -5.84
N ALA A 121 -8.78 -10.62 -6.50
CA ALA A 121 -10.18 -10.24 -6.60
C ALA A 121 -10.98 -11.26 -7.41
N HIS A 122 -10.39 -11.79 -8.49
CA HIS A 122 -11.04 -12.78 -9.33
C HIS A 122 -11.32 -14.07 -8.54
N GLU A 123 -10.34 -14.58 -7.79
CA GLU A 123 -10.50 -15.76 -6.95
C GLU A 123 -11.62 -15.59 -5.93
N ALA A 124 -11.68 -14.45 -5.23
CA ALA A 124 -12.79 -14.17 -4.31
C ALA A 124 -14.16 -14.16 -5.00
N PHE A 125 -14.27 -13.58 -6.20
CA PHE A 125 -15.52 -13.59 -6.96
C PHE A 125 -15.90 -14.98 -7.48
N GLN A 126 -14.91 -15.81 -7.81
CA GLN A 126 -15.16 -17.21 -8.19
C GLN A 126 -15.62 -18.06 -7.01
N GLU A 127 -15.11 -17.82 -5.80
CA GLU A 127 -15.63 -18.50 -4.60
C GLU A 127 -17.10 -18.13 -4.34
N ILE A 128 -17.50 -16.86 -4.51
CA ILE A 128 -18.91 -16.45 -4.45
C ILE A 128 -19.74 -17.23 -5.48
N LYS A 129 -19.23 -17.33 -6.72
CA LYS A 129 -19.91 -18.09 -7.79
C LYS A 129 -20.05 -19.57 -7.47
N LYS A 130 -19.01 -20.16 -6.86
CA LYS A 130 -18.97 -21.58 -6.49
C LYS A 130 -19.92 -21.91 -5.35
N ILE A 131 -19.99 -21.06 -4.32
CA ILE A 131 -20.87 -21.27 -3.17
C ILE A 131 -22.34 -21.01 -3.56
N GLY A 132 -22.59 -20.07 -4.49
CA GLY A 132 -23.94 -19.73 -4.93
C GLY A 132 -24.64 -18.82 -3.94
N SER A 133 -25.65 -19.34 -3.23
CA SER A 133 -26.42 -18.56 -2.24
C SER A 133 -25.58 -18.31 -0.98
N CYS A 134 -25.01 -17.11 -0.87
CA CYS A 134 -24.09 -16.73 0.20
C CYS A 134 -24.12 -15.24 0.52
N SER A 135 -23.44 -14.86 1.60
CA SER A 135 -23.19 -13.47 1.98
C SER A 135 -21.70 -13.18 1.97
N ALA A 136 -21.33 -12.06 1.34
CA ALA A 136 -20.00 -11.48 1.42
C ALA A 136 -20.00 -10.36 2.47
N VAL A 137 -19.25 -10.58 3.56
CA VAL A 137 -19.06 -9.61 4.65
C VAL A 137 -17.64 -9.05 4.54
N ALA A 138 -17.53 -7.77 4.22
CA ALA A 138 -16.26 -7.05 4.16
C ALA A 138 -16.09 -6.19 5.43
N LEU A 139 -15.00 -6.42 6.15
CA LEU A 139 -14.62 -5.70 7.37
C LEU A 139 -13.31 -4.93 7.14
N ASP A 140 -13.15 -3.78 7.80
CA ASP A 140 -11.95 -2.93 7.73
C ASP A 140 -11.47 -2.62 9.14
N LEU A 141 -10.16 -2.58 9.38
CA LEU A 141 -9.57 -2.24 10.68
C LEU A 141 -9.39 -0.73 10.84
N SER A 142 -9.73 -0.20 12.02
CA SER A 142 -9.57 1.23 12.30
C SER A 142 -8.13 1.57 12.67
N LYS A 143 -7.50 2.49 11.91
CA LYS A 143 -6.13 3.00 12.13
C LYS A 143 -5.10 1.89 12.40
N PHE A 144 -5.17 0.79 11.64
CA PHE A 144 -4.49 -0.47 11.92
C PHE A 144 -3.02 -0.35 12.35
N PHE A 145 -2.17 0.34 11.57
CA PHE A 145 -0.75 0.48 11.91
C PHE A 145 -0.49 1.32 13.15
N ASP A 146 -1.39 2.24 13.51
CA ASP A 146 -1.23 3.16 14.64
C ASP A 146 -1.70 2.53 15.97
N THR A 147 -2.46 1.42 15.90
CA THR A 147 -3.09 0.76 17.06
C THR A 147 -2.39 -0.53 17.50
N LEU A 148 -1.40 -1.03 16.75
CA LEU A 148 -0.68 -2.27 17.11
C LEU A 148 0.00 -2.16 18.47
N ASN A 149 -0.33 -3.05 19.40
CA ASN A 149 0.25 -3.04 20.74
C ASN A 149 1.70 -3.57 20.72
N HIS A 150 2.64 -2.82 21.28
CA HIS A 150 4.06 -3.18 21.24
C HIS A 150 4.38 -4.50 21.94
N ASN A 151 3.72 -4.80 23.07
CA ASN A 151 3.97 -6.06 23.79
C ASN A 151 3.44 -7.24 23.00
N LEU A 152 2.20 -7.17 22.50
CA LEU A 152 1.62 -8.24 21.68
C LEU A 152 2.41 -8.46 20.39
N LEU A 153 2.93 -7.40 19.77
CA LEU A 153 3.82 -7.51 18.61
C LEU A 153 5.13 -8.21 18.96
N LYS A 154 5.73 -7.87 20.11
CA LYS A 154 6.94 -8.54 20.61
C LYS A 154 6.69 -10.03 20.84
N ASP A 155 5.57 -10.37 21.47
CA ASP A 155 5.19 -11.75 21.76
C ASP A 155 4.95 -12.55 20.47
N ALA A 156 4.27 -11.96 19.48
CA ALA A 156 4.07 -12.58 18.17
C ALA A 156 5.41 -12.82 17.45
N TRP A 157 6.35 -11.88 17.55
CA TRP A 157 7.69 -12.01 16.98
C TRP A 157 8.51 -13.10 17.69
N CYS A 158 8.50 -13.15 19.03
CA CYS A 158 9.10 -14.23 19.83
C CYS A 158 8.56 -15.61 19.43
N LYS A 159 7.22 -15.73 19.33
CA LYS A 159 6.55 -16.97 18.92
C LYS A 159 6.99 -17.43 17.53
N LEU A 160 7.07 -16.50 16.58
CA LEU A 160 7.54 -16.80 15.22
C LEU A 160 8.98 -17.33 15.20
N LEU A 161 9.85 -16.77 16.05
CA LEU A 161 11.23 -17.22 16.21
C LEU A 161 11.37 -18.49 17.07
N ARG A 162 10.28 -18.96 17.71
CA ARG A 162 10.29 -20.05 18.70
C ARG A 162 11.30 -19.81 19.82
N LYS A 163 11.32 -18.58 20.35
CA LYS A 163 12.19 -18.15 21.46
C LYS A 163 11.36 -17.45 22.53
N ASP A 164 11.73 -17.59 23.80
CA ASP A 164 11.07 -16.90 24.90
C ASP A 164 11.32 -15.39 24.89
N LYS A 165 12.49 -14.97 24.38
CA LYS A 165 12.91 -13.58 24.26
C LYS A 165 13.52 -13.33 22.88
N LEU A 166 13.33 -12.11 22.37
CA LEU A 166 13.99 -11.67 21.14
C LEU A 166 15.50 -11.67 21.34
N PRO A 167 16.29 -12.25 20.41
CA PRO A 167 17.72 -12.04 20.34
C PRO A 167 18.07 -10.53 20.30
N GLU A 168 19.27 -10.16 20.75
CA GLU A 168 19.65 -8.74 20.94
C GLU A 168 19.53 -7.90 19.67
N ASP A 169 19.91 -8.45 18.53
CA ASP A 169 19.82 -7.83 17.21
C ASP A 169 18.37 -7.65 16.77
N HIS A 170 17.53 -8.68 16.92
CA HIS A 170 16.08 -8.59 16.70
C HIS A 170 15.41 -7.59 17.64
N TYR A 171 15.82 -7.56 18.92
CA TYR A 171 15.31 -6.62 19.90
C TYR A 171 15.70 -5.18 19.54
N ALA A 172 16.90 -4.94 19.03
CA ALA A 172 17.32 -3.62 18.54
C ALA A 172 16.42 -3.15 17.38
N VAL A 173 16.13 -4.03 16.41
CA VAL A 173 15.21 -3.73 15.30
C VAL A 173 13.78 -3.49 15.80
N PHE A 174 13.28 -4.33 16.71
CA PHE A 174 11.98 -4.18 17.36
C PHE A 174 11.86 -2.86 18.11
N LYS A 175 12.87 -2.50 18.89
CA LYS A 175 12.94 -1.23 19.63
C LYS A 175 12.97 -0.06 18.67
N ALA A 176 13.75 -0.15 17.59
CA ALA A 176 13.85 0.91 16.59
C ALA A 176 12.53 1.16 15.84
N ILE A 177 11.72 0.12 15.58
CA ILE A 177 10.44 0.26 14.87
C ILE A 177 9.28 0.67 15.79
N THR A 178 9.34 0.35 17.09
CA THR A 178 8.28 0.65 18.06
C THR A 178 8.52 1.96 18.81
N LYS A 179 9.75 2.20 19.26
CA LYS A 179 10.21 3.42 19.96
C LYS A 179 10.94 4.37 19.01
N TYR A 180 10.51 4.39 17.75
CA TYR A 180 11.05 5.25 16.72
C TYR A 180 10.89 6.73 17.09
N SER A 181 11.81 7.56 16.60
CA SER A 181 11.66 9.03 16.60
C SER A 181 11.35 9.51 15.19
N LYS A 182 10.71 10.68 15.07
CA LYS A 182 10.33 11.27 13.78
C LYS A 182 10.67 12.75 13.68
N VAL A 183 10.91 13.21 12.47
CA VAL A 183 11.10 14.62 12.11
C VAL A 183 10.20 14.97 10.93
N ASP A 184 9.46 16.07 11.03
CA ASP A 184 8.65 16.55 9.91
C ASP A 184 9.53 17.02 8.75
N LYS A 185 9.23 16.54 7.54
CA LYS A 185 10.01 16.81 6.34
C LYS A 185 10.01 18.29 5.98
N GLU A 186 8.87 18.98 6.06
CA GLU A 186 8.76 20.37 5.64
C GLU A 186 9.56 21.26 6.60
N LYS A 187 9.39 21.06 7.92
CA LYS A 187 10.18 21.74 8.95
C LYS A 187 11.69 21.49 8.81
N LEU A 188 12.07 20.25 8.52
CA LEU A 188 13.48 19.89 8.31
C LEU A 188 14.07 20.56 7.07
N TYR A 189 13.29 20.66 6.00
CA TYR A 189 13.73 21.30 4.77
C TYR A 189 13.87 22.80 4.95
N ASP A 190 12.95 23.43 5.68
CA ASP A 190 13.04 24.85 6.04
C ASP A 190 14.32 25.13 6.86
N LEU A 191 14.58 24.33 7.90
CA LEU A 191 15.80 24.46 8.73
C LEU A 191 17.10 24.33 7.93
N MET A 192 17.12 23.45 6.94
CA MET A 192 18.31 23.17 6.12
C MET A 192 18.35 23.98 4.81
N SER A 193 17.42 24.92 4.63
CA SER A 193 17.26 25.74 3.42
C SER A 193 17.20 24.89 2.13
N ILE A 194 16.50 23.75 2.20
CA ILE A 194 16.31 22.85 1.06
C ILE A 194 15.02 23.21 0.33
N PRO A 195 15.06 23.46 -0.99
CA PRO A 195 13.84 23.74 -1.76
C PRO A 195 12.83 22.60 -1.66
N LYS A 196 11.60 22.91 -1.20
CA LYS A 196 10.47 21.98 -1.09
C LYS A 196 10.06 21.40 -2.45
N ASN A 197 10.14 22.23 -3.49
CA ASN A 197 9.87 21.84 -4.86
C ASN A 197 11.05 21.03 -5.41
N ASN A 198 10.80 19.73 -5.62
CA ASN A 198 11.66 18.69 -6.17
C ASN A 198 12.30 19.08 -7.52
N THR A 199 13.27 19.99 -7.53
CA THR A 199 14.07 20.27 -8.72
C THR A 199 14.98 19.06 -8.94
N LYS A 200 14.90 18.45 -10.14
CA LYS A 200 15.74 17.32 -10.55
C LYS A 200 17.24 17.58 -10.31
N ASN A 201 17.65 18.84 -10.23
CA ASN A 201 19.02 19.27 -9.97
C ASN A 201 19.44 19.02 -8.51
N THR A 202 18.58 19.28 -7.52
CA THR A 202 18.90 19.06 -6.09
C THR A 202 19.21 17.60 -5.79
N LYS A 203 18.53 16.66 -6.46
CA LYS A 203 18.80 15.21 -6.32
C LYS A 203 20.07 14.73 -7.02
N LYS A 204 20.59 15.49 -8.00
CA LYS A 204 21.84 15.14 -8.70
C LYS A 204 23.06 15.57 -7.89
N THR A 205 22.99 16.73 -7.24
CA THR A 205 24.11 17.30 -6.48
C THR A 205 24.11 16.89 -5.02
N ARG A 206 22.93 16.74 -4.39
CA ARG A 206 22.79 16.41 -2.98
C ARG A 206 22.42 14.94 -2.80
N LYS A 207 23.26 14.20 -2.07
CA LYS A 207 23.04 12.77 -1.72
C LYS A 207 22.49 12.54 -0.30
N GLN A 208 22.51 13.57 0.56
CA GLN A 208 22.01 13.55 1.94
C GLN A 208 21.50 14.94 2.36
N ILE A 209 20.61 15.01 3.35
CA ILE A 209 20.03 16.24 3.88
C ILE A 209 21.09 17.10 4.56
N CYS A 210 21.94 16.52 5.41
CA CYS A 210 22.99 17.25 6.11
C CYS A 210 24.13 16.30 6.53
N SER A 211 25.24 16.86 7.02
CA SER A 211 26.29 16.05 7.66
C SER A 211 25.83 15.57 9.04
N PHE A 212 26.47 14.53 9.60
CA PHE A 212 26.18 14.12 10.98
C PHE A 212 26.53 15.21 12.01
N VAL A 213 27.49 16.08 11.70
CA VAL A 213 27.82 17.25 12.53
C VAL A 213 26.64 18.22 12.54
N ASP A 214 26.10 18.57 11.38
CA ASP A 214 24.90 19.42 11.29
C ASP A 214 23.67 18.76 11.91
N PHE A 215 23.52 17.44 11.78
CA PHE A 215 22.43 16.72 12.43
C PHE A 215 22.49 16.90 13.96
N ARG A 216 23.67 16.74 14.57
CA ARG A 216 23.84 16.96 16.02
C ARG A 216 23.70 18.43 16.41
N ASN A 217 24.30 19.34 15.65
CA ASN A 217 24.39 20.75 16.03
C ASN A 217 23.16 21.58 15.67
N LYS A 218 22.40 21.20 14.63
CA LYS A 218 21.22 21.95 14.15
C LYS A 218 19.93 21.17 14.36
N VAL A 219 19.86 19.93 13.91
CA VAL A 219 18.59 19.16 13.94
C VAL A 219 18.25 18.70 15.36
N ARG A 220 19.21 18.17 16.12
CA ARG A 220 18.97 17.78 17.53
C ARG A 220 18.73 18.99 18.42
N LYS A 221 19.52 20.07 18.27
CA LYS A 221 19.36 21.29 19.08
C LYS A 221 18.07 22.06 18.80
N SER A 222 17.48 21.91 17.61
CA SER A 222 16.22 22.60 17.25
C SER A 222 14.96 21.90 17.78
N ASN A 223 15.08 20.84 18.58
CA ASN A 223 13.96 20.09 19.15
C ASN A 223 12.91 19.60 18.12
N LEU A 224 13.32 19.43 16.85
CA LEU A 224 12.45 18.92 15.79
C LEU A 224 12.23 17.39 15.83
N ILE A 225 13.03 16.68 16.63
CA ILE A 225 12.95 15.22 16.78
C ILE A 225 11.91 14.88 17.84
N ILE A 226 10.85 14.20 17.41
CA ILE A 226 9.72 13.82 18.26
C ILE A 226 9.77 12.30 18.48
N PRO A 227 9.99 11.80 19.71
CA PRO A 227 9.98 10.36 19.99
C PRO A 227 8.56 9.79 20.03
N ASN A 228 8.39 8.54 19.61
CA ASN A 228 7.16 7.79 19.87
C ASN A 228 7.13 7.33 21.33
N LYS A 229 6.45 8.11 22.18
CA LYS A 229 6.24 7.75 23.60
C LYS A 229 5.11 6.73 23.79
N SER A 230 4.31 6.47 22.76
CA SER A 230 3.21 5.50 22.82
C SER A 230 3.71 4.07 23.02
N ALA A 231 2.89 3.23 23.65
CA ALA A 231 3.04 1.78 23.66
C ALA A 231 2.33 1.10 22.46
N LEU A 232 1.84 1.91 21.52
CA LEU A 232 1.11 1.50 20.34
C LEU A 232 1.77 2.04 19.06
N GLY A 233 1.55 1.30 17.97
CA GLY A 233 1.77 1.73 16.61
C GLY A 233 3.18 1.54 16.07
N ILE A 234 3.28 1.37 14.76
CA ILE A 234 4.52 1.26 13.99
C ILE A 234 4.47 2.19 12.76
N PRO A 235 5.62 2.70 12.27
CA PRO A 235 5.63 3.69 11.20
C PRO A 235 5.16 3.10 9.86
N GLN A 236 4.19 3.77 9.24
CA GLN A 236 3.74 3.45 7.89
C GLN A 236 4.79 3.92 6.86
N GLY A 237 5.43 2.97 6.18
CA GLY A 237 6.46 3.27 5.16
C GLY A 237 7.84 2.68 5.47
N SER A 238 8.04 2.10 6.66
CA SER A 238 9.21 1.25 6.92
C SER A 238 9.12 -0.07 6.13
N PRO A 239 10.25 -0.59 5.62
CA PRO A 239 10.26 -1.86 4.88
C PRO A 239 9.75 -3.08 5.66
N ILE A 240 9.85 -3.08 7.00
CA ILE A 240 9.46 -4.22 7.85
C ILE A 240 8.01 -4.12 8.35
N SER A 241 7.43 -2.91 8.44
CA SER A 241 6.13 -2.70 9.11
C SER A 241 4.98 -3.52 8.50
N ALA A 242 5.00 -3.71 7.19
CA ALA A 242 3.96 -4.45 6.48
C ALA A 242 3.95 -5.95 6.82
N LEU A 243 5.14 -6.54 7.01
CA LEU A 243 5.26 -7.92 7.45
C LEU A 243 4.90 -8.04 8.94
N LEU A 244 5.36 -7.10 9.77
CA LEU A 244 5.04 -7.11 11.20
C LEU A 244 3.54 -7.04 11.46
N SER A 245 2.78 -6.30 10.63
CA SER A 245 1.32 -6.27 10.76
C SER A 245 0.65 -7.59 10.37
N ASN A 246 1.25 -8.35 9.46
CA ASN A 246 0.81 -9.72 9.15
C ASN A 246 1.15 -10.69 10.29
N ILE A 247 2.37 -10.65 10.82
CA ILE A 247 2.81 -11.48 11.97
C ILE A 247 1.91 -11.22 13.19
N TYR A 248 1.58 -9.95 13.45
CA TYR A 248 0.67 -9.56 14.52
C TYR A 248 -0.71 -10.22 14.42
N MET A 249 -1.20 -10.41 13.20
CA MET A 249 -2.53 -10.94 12.91
C MET A 249 -2.56 -12.46 12.77
N LEU A 250 -1.41 -13.15 12.80
CA LEU A 250 -1.31 -14.57 12.47
C LEU A 250 -2.26 -15.46 13.29
N ASN A 251 -2.26 -15.32 14.62
CA ASN A 251 -3.14 -16.12 15.48
C ASN A 251 -4.62 -15.84 15.23
N PHE A 252 -4.97 -14.58 14.94
CA PHE A 252 -6.32 -14.23 14.54
C PHE A 252 -6.70 -14.92 13.21
N ASP A 253 -5.80 -14.89 12.22
CA ASP A 253 -6.03 -15.50 10.91
C ASP A 253 -6.25 -17.02 11.03
N ILE A 254 -5.49 -17.69 11.88
CA ILE A 254 -5.63 -19.13 12.18
C ILE A 254 -7.01 -19.39 12.81
N GLU A 255 -7.35 -18.69 13.90
CA GLU A 255 -8.60 -18.89 14.63
C GLU A 255 -9.84 -18.59 13.78
N ILE A 256 -9.82 -17.49 13.01
CA ILE A 256 -10.97 -17.08 12.20
C ILE A 256 -11.11 -17.96 10.97
N ASN A 257 -10.01 -18.38 10.31
CA ASN A 257 -10.11 -19.27 9.18
C ASN A 257 -10.69 -20.63 9.58
N LYS A 258 -10.30 -21.16 10.75
CA LYS A 258 -10.87 -22.41 11.29
C LYS A 258 -12.38 -22.30 11.46
N TYR A 259 -12.84 -21.21 12.07
CA TYR A 259 -14.27 -20.94 12.26
C TYR A 259 -15.03 -20.79 10.92
N ILE A 260 -14.49 -20.02 9.99
CA ILE A 260 -15.14 -19.79 8.69
C ILE A 260 -15.16 -21.07 7.85
N SER A 261 -14.10 -21.87 7.92
CA SER A 261 -14.02 -23.16 7.21
C SER A 261 -15.03 -24.17 7.76
N SER A 262 -15.31 -24.18 9.08
CA SER A 262 -16.34 -25.06 9.64
C SER A 262 -17.76 -24.71 9.19
N LEU A 263 -17.98 -23.47 8.72
CA LEU A 263 -19.25 -23.03 8.13
C LEU A 263 -19.31 -23.30 6.61
N GLY A 264 -18.30 -23.94 6.03
CA GLY A 264 -18.16 -24.07 4.57
C GLY A 264 -17.83 -22.76 3.84
N GLY A 265 -17.43 -21.72 4.58
CA GLY A 265 -17.12 -20.40 4.04
C GLY A 265 -15.67 -20.23 3.56
N LYS A 266 -15.35 -19.02 3.10
CA LYS A 266 -14.01 -18.58 2.70
C LYS A 266 -13.63 -17.27 3.35
N TYR A 267 -12.35 -17.14 3.67
CA TYR A 267 -11.78 -15.97 4.31
C TYR A 267 -10.59 -15.44 3.51
N PHE A 268 -10.55 -14.13 3.28
CA PHE A 268 -9.43 -13.46 2.65
C PHE A 268 -9.03 -12.19 3.42
N ARG A 269 -7.74 -12.01 3.71
CA ARG A 269 -7.20 -10.79 4.31
C ARG A 269 -6.21 -10.09 3.38
N TYR A 270 -6.47 -8.83 3.11
CA TYR A 270 -5.54 -7.94 2.42
C TYR A 270 -5.16 -6.79 3.37
N CYS A 271 -4.12 -7.01 4.18
CA CYS A 271 -3.68 -6.07 5.22
C CYS A 271 -4.79 -5.79 6.25
N ASP A 272 -5.42 -4.62 6.15
CA ASP A 272 -6.49 -4.11 7.01
C ASP A 272 -7.90 -4.44 6.47
N ASP A 273 -8.01 -4.79 5.20
CA ASP A 273 -9.26 -5.22 4.56
C ASP A 273 -9.44 -6.74 4.72
N MET A 274 -10.58 -7.18 5.25
CA MET A 274 -10.96 -8.58 5.40
C MET A 274 -12.25 -8.86 4.63
N LEU A 275 -12.32 -10.01 3.96
CA LEU A 275 -13.49 -10.47 3.23
C LEU A 275 -13.84 -11.88 3.68
N PHE A 276 -15.08 -12.05 4.10
CA PHE A 276 -15.67 -13.32 4.48
C PHE A 276 -16.78 -13.66 3.50
N ILE A 277 -16.78 -14.88 2.96
CA ILE A 277 -17.86 -15.40 2.10
C ILE A 277 -18.45 -16.59 2.85
N VAL A 278 -19.67 -16.45 3.31
CA VAL A 278 -20.30 -17.39 4.26
C VAL A 278 -21.74 -17.70 3.86
N PRO A 279 -22.35 -18.79 4.37
CA PRO A 279 -23.78 -19.02 4.23
C PRO A 279 -24.60 -17.82 4.71
N THR A 280 -25.74 -17.55 4.05
CA THR A 280 -26.51 -16.32 4.28
C THR A 280 -27.03 -16.17 5.71
N HIS A 281 -27.31 -17.27 6.42
CA HIS A 281 -27.76 -17.22 7.81
C HIS A 281 -26.67 -16.74 8.78
N GLU A 282 -25.38 -16.88 8.43
CA GLU A 282 -24.25 -16.48 9.28
C GLU A 282 -23.84 -15.00 9.13
N LYS A 283 -24.41 -14.27 8.17
CA LYS A 283 -23.95 -12.92 7.78
C LYS A 283 -23.84 -11.93 8.95
N ASN A 284 -24.76 -12.01 9.93
CA ASN A 284 -24.83 -11.11 11.07
C ASN A 284 -23.86 -11.51 12.21
N ASN A 285 -23.41 -12.77 12.24
CA ASN A 285 -22.55 -13.30 13.29
C ASN A 285 -21.07 -12.96 13.03
N ILE A 286 -20.67 -12.86 11.76
CA ILE A 286 -19.26 -12.73 11.35
C ILE A 286 -18.57 -11.51 11.96
N ALA A 287 -19.23 -10.36 11.99
CA ALA A 287 -18.65 -9.15 12.55
C ALA A 287 -18.35 -9.30 14.05
N GLY A 288 -19.28 -9.88 14.82
CA GLY A 288 -19.11 -10.14 16.24
C GLY A 288 -18.02 -11.17 16.53
N GLU A 289 -17.97 -12.26 15.76
CA GLU A 289 -16.94 -13.30 15.90
C GLU A 289 -15.53 -12.78 15.55
N ALA A 290 -15.42 -11.92 14.54
CA ALA A 290 -14.17 -11.25 14.21
C ALA A 290 -13.77 -10.28 15.33
N GLU A 291 -14.69 -9.44 15.81
CA GLU A 291 -14.42 -8.47 16.87
C GLU A 291 -13.98 -9.14 18.19
N LYS A 292 -14.64 -10.23 18.59
CA LYS A 292 -14.26 -11.03 19.76
C LYS A 292 -12.79 -11.47 19.71
N ARG A 293 -12.31 -11.93 18.55
CA ARG A 293 -10.92 -12.37 18.37
C ARG A 293 -9.96 -11.17 18.26
N LEU A 294 -10.36 -10.10 17.58
CA LEU A 294 -9.58 -8.86 17.45
C LEU A 294 -9.38 -8.14 18.79
N ASN A 295 -10.33 -8.24 19.71
CA ASN A 295 -10.22 -7.66 21.05
C ASN A 295 -9.03 -8.27 21.83
N LYS A 296 -8.71 -9.55 21.63
CA LYS A 296 -7.49 -10.18 22.18
C LYS A 296 -6.22 -9.48 21.68
N LEU A 297 -6.27 -8.97 20.46
CA LEU A 297 -5.19 -8.23 19.80
C LEU A 297 -5.27 -6.72 20.05
N LYS A 298 -6.23 -6.20 20.82
CA LYS A 298 -6.47 -4.76 21.05
C LYS A 298 -6.60 -3.95 19.75
N VAL A 299 -7.16 -4.58 18.71
CA VAL A 299 -7.47 -3.94 17.43
C VAL A 299 -8.99 -3.86 17.27
N HIS A 300 -9.48 -2.80 16.63
CA HIS A 300 -10.91 -2.55 16.50
C HIS A 300 -11.35 -2.46 15.04
N LEU A 301 -12.58 -2.93 14.80
CA LEU A 301 -13.25 -2.80 13.50
C LEU A 301 -13.65 -1.35 13.23
N ASN A 302 -13.69 -1.02 11.94
CA ASN A 302 -14.26 0.21 11.43
C ASN A 302 -15.71 -0.03 11.01
N THR A 303 -16.63 0.12 11.96
CA THR A 303 -18.06 -0.13 11.76
C THR A 303 -18.64 0.65 10.59
N LYS A 304 -18.17 1.89 10.35
CA LYS A 304 -18.61 2.74 9.22
C LYS A 304 -18.25 2.21 7.83
N LYS A 305 -17.28 1.30 7.74
CA LYS A 305 -16.84 0.69 6.48
C LYS A 305 -17.23 -0.77 6.34
N THR A 306 -17.95 -1.31 7.33
CA THR A 306 -18.47 -2.68 7.24
C THR A 306 -19.49 -2.74 6.10
N GLU A 307 -19.30 -3.69 5.18
CA GLU A 307 -20.19 -3.90 4.04
C GLU A 307 -20.66 -5.35 4.01
N ILE A 308 -21.98 -5.56 4.05
CA ILE A 308 -22.60 -6.87 3.84
C ILE A 308 -23.28 -6.85 2.47
N ARG A 309 -23.05 -7.89 1.67
CA ARG A 309 -23.64 -8.11 0.34
C ARG A 309 -24.20 -9.51 0.26
N GLU A 310 -25.41 -9.64 -0.21
CA GLU A 310 -26.11 -10.91 -0.31
C GLU A 310 -26.20 -11.35 -1.77
N PHE A 311 -25.89 -12.62 -1.98
CA PHE A 311 -25.96 -13.29 -3.27
C PHE A 311 -26.96 -14.43 -3.16
N SER A 312 -27.93 -14.45 -4.08
CA SER A 312 -28.93 -15.50 -4.19
C SER A 312 -28.79 -16.19 -5.54
N PHE A 313 -28.65 -17.51 -5.54
CA PHE A 313 -28.64 -18.30 -6.76
C PHE A 313 -30.08 -18.56 -7.21
N THR A 314 -30.46 -18.03 -8.37
CA THR A 314 -31.59 -18.52 -9.16
C THR A 314 -31.06 -19.51 -10.19
N SER A 315 -31.92 -20.42 -10.67
CA SER A 315 -31.60 -21.61 -11.48
C SER A 315 -30.60 -21.44 -12.63
N THR A 316 -30.34 -20.21 -13.10
CA THR A 316 -29.32 -19.90 -14.12
C THR A 316 -28.41 -18.72 -13.79
N LYS A 317 -28.64 -17.96 -12.71
CA LYS A 317 -27.94 -16.69 -12.43
C LYS A 317 -27.77 -16.42 -10.94
N ILE A 318 -26.69 -15.72 -10.60
CA ILE A 318 -26.51 -15.16 -9.25
C ILE A 318 -27.00 -13.72 -9.26
N LYS A 319 -28.04 -13.45 -8.47
CA LYS A 319 -28.51 -12.10 -8.20
C LYS A 319 -27.82 -11.59 -6.94
N CYS A 320 -27.40 -10.33 -6.94
CA CYS A 320 -26.94 -9.64 -5.73
C CYS A 320 -27.89 -8.52 -5.32
N ASP A 321 -27.96 -8.22 -4.02
CA ASP A 321 -28.68 -7.05 -3.52
C ASP A 321 -27.98 -5.75 -3.97
N LYS A 322 -26.66 -5.73 -3.83
CA LYS A 322 -25.76 -4.64 -4.18
C LYS A 322 -24.44 -5.21 -4.69
N PRO A 323 -23.76 -4.54 -5.62
CA PRO A 323 -22.46 -5.00 -6.07
C PRO A 323 -21.40 -4.97 -4.95
N LEU A 324 -20.62 -6.05 -4.84
CA LEU A 324 -19.49 -6.15 -3.92
C LEU A 324 -18.30 -5.38 -4.48
N GLN A 325 -17.63 -4.59 -3.63
CA GLN A 325 -16.40 -3.89 -4.00
C GLN A 325 -15.21 -4.55 -3.31
N TYR A 326 -14.24 -5.05 -4.08
CA TYR A 326 -13.07 -5.72 -3.51
C TYR A 326 -11.82 -5.46 -4.36
N LEU A 327 -10.72 -5.09 -3.70
CA LEU A 327 -9.39 -4.84 -4.30
C LEU A 327 -9.37 -3.95 -5.57
N GLY A 328 -10.31 -3.01 -5.68
CA GLY A 328 -10.39 -2.07 -6.81
C GLY A 328 -11.34 -2.49 -7.94
N PHE A 329 -12.05 -3.59 -7.77
CA PHE A 329 -13.08 -4.11 -8.67
C PHE A 329 -14.46 -4.07 -8.03
N ILE A 330 -15.48 -4.20 -8.87
CA ILE A 330 -16.88 -4.29 -8.49
C ILE A 330 -17.46 -5.56 -9.13
N PHE A 331 -18.19 -6.37 -8.36
CA PHE A 331 -18.82 -7.60 -8.83
C PHE A 331 -20.33 -7.55 -8.50
N ASP A 332 -21.17 -7.76 -9.51
CA ASP A 332 -22.64 -7.69 -9.38
C ASP A 332 -23.33 -9.07 -9.41
N GLY A 333 -22.58 -10.15 -9.23
CA GLY A 333 -23.07 -11.53 -9.34
C GLY A 333 -22.80 -12.15 -10.71
N GLU A 334 -22.79 -11.35 -11.78
CA GLU A 334 -22.57 -11.84 -13.16
C GLU A 334 -21.30 -11.23 -13.76
N ASN A 335 -21.23 -9.90 -13.73
CA ASN A 335 -20.23 -9.05 -14.36
C ASN A 335 -19.23 -8.47 -13.34
N ILE A 336 -17.99 -8.27 -13.82
CA ILE A 336 -16.94 -7.60 -13.07
C ILE A 336 -16.61 -6.27 -13.74
N PHE A 337 -16.43 -5.21 -12.95
CA PHE A 337 -16.15 -3.85 -13.42
C PHE A 337 -14.94 -3.25 -12.70
N LEU A 338 -14.30 -2.26 -13.33
CA LEU A 338 -13.38 -1.36 -12.65
C LEU A 338 -14.15 -0.38 -11.78
N ARG A 339 -13.63 -0.10 -10.58
CA ARG A 339 -14.21 0.92 -9.68
C ARG A 339 -14.24 2.29 -10.36
N SER A 340 -15.36 3.00 -10.25
CA SER A 340 -15.55 4.35 -10.80
C SER A 340 -14.45 5.33 -10.36
N SER A 341 -14.02 5.25 -9.10
CA SER A 341 -12.94 6.08 -8.57
C SER A 341 -11.60 5.86 -9.27
N SER A 342 -11.33 4.67 -9.81
CA SER A 342 -10.12 4.38 -10.57
C SER A 342 -10.17 5.04 -11.96
N LEU A 343 -11.33 4.99 -12.63
CA LEU A 343 -11.57 5.66 -13.91
C LEU A 343 -11.49 7.19 -13.80
N SER A 344 -12.05 7.76 -12.73
CA SER A 344 -11.96 9.18 -12.41
C SER A 344 -10.51 9.61 -12.15
N ARG A 345 -9.78 8.88 -11.31
CA ARG A 345 -8.35 9.15 -11.04
C ARG A 345 -7.50 9.09 -12.31
N TYR A 346 -7.79 8.14 -13.21
CA TYR A 346 -7.14 8.09 -14.51
C TYR A 346 -7.43 9.36 -15.33
N SER A 347 -8.70 9.76 -15.44
CA SER A 347 -9.12 10.93 -16.20
C SER A 347 -8.46 12.22 -15.70
N ASP A 348 -8.39 12.42 -14.38
CA ASP A 348 -7.73 13.59 -13.78
C ASP A 348 -6.21 13.61 -14.01
N ARG A 349 -5.58 12.43 -13.98
CA ARG A 349 -4.15 12.30 -14.28
C ARG A 349 -3.87 12.56 -15.77
N MET A 350 -4.74 12.07 -16.65
CA MET A 350 -4.66 12.29 -18.09
C MET A 350 -4.77 13.79 -18.42
N LYS A 351 -5.84 14.45 -17.95
CA LYS A 351 -6.05 15.90 -18.17
C LYS A 351 -4.89 16.75 -17.66
N ARG A 352 -4.41 16.48 -16.43
CA ARG A 352 -3.22 17.18 -15.89
C ARG A 352 -1.97 16.92 -16.71
N GLY A 353 -1.76 15.69 -17.16
CA GLY A 353 -0.63 15.31 -18.01
C GLY A 353 -0.63 16.05 -19.34
N VAL A 354 -1.77 16.11 -20.02
CA VAL A 354 -1.94 16.85 -21.28
C VAL A 354 -1.72 18.35 -21.07
N ARG A 355 -2.34 18.93 -20.04
CA ARG A 355 -2.17 20.36 -19.69
C ARG A 355 -0.72 20.72 -19.44
N LEU A 356 0.01 19.90 -18.67
CA LEU A 356 1.43 20.11 -18.41
C LEU A 356 2.26 20.02 -19.69
N ALA A 357 1.94 19.09 -20.58
CA ALA A 357 2.62 18.94 -21.86
C ALA A 357 2.41 20.19 -22.75
N LYS A 358 1.17 20.69 -22.83
CA LYS A 358 0.84 21.93 -23.55
C LYS A 358 1.55 23.15 -22.96
N ALA A 359 1.50 23.34 -21.64
CA ALA A 359 2.22 24.43 -20.98
C ALA A 359 3.74 24.37 -21.23
N THR A 360 4.31 23.15 -21.24
CA THR A 360 5.72 22.94 -21.56
C THR A 360 6.04 23.30 -23.01
N MET A 361 5.20 22.88 -23.95
CA MET A 361 5.32 23.21 -25.38
C MET A 361 5.28 24.72 -25.58
N ILE A 362 4.27 25.40 -25.04
CA ILE A 362 4.12 26.87 -25.12
C ILE A 362 5.37 27.57 -24.58
N ARG A 363 5.84 27.18 -23.38
CA ARG A 363 7.05 27.76 -22.79
C ARG A 363 8.28 27.58 -23.67
N LYS A 364 8.46 26.39 -24.24
CA LYS A 364 9.61 26.09 -25.12
C LYS A 364 9.51 26.81 -26.46
N ASN A 365 8.31 26.93 -27.04
CA ASN A 365 8.10 27.69 -28.27
C ASN A 365 8.33 29.19 -28.08
N LYS A 366 8.00 29.76 -26.90
CA LYS A 366 8.37 31.14 -26.57
C LYS A 366 9.89 31.37 -26.63
N ILE A 367 10.67 30.44 -26.08
CA ILE A 367 12.14 30.48 -26.14
C ILE A 367 12.65 30.28 -27.57
N ARG A 368 12.03 29.39 -28.36
CA ARG A 368 12.41 29.16 -29.76
C ARG A 368 12.16 30.39 -30.62
N LYS A 369 11.00 31.03 -30.47
CA LYS A 369 10.65 32.28 -31.15
C LYS A 369 11.67 33.38 -30.85
N TYR A 370 12.06 33.55 -29.57
CA TYR A 370 13.10 34.50 -29.18
C TYR A 370 14.47 34.20 -29.85
N LYS A 371 14.77 32.93 -30.15
CA LYS A 371 15.99 32.50 -30.83
C LYS A 371 15.86 32.43 -32.36
N GLY A 372 14.78 32.95 -32.96
CA GLY A 372 14.54 32.88 -34.41
C GLY A 372 14.25 31.47 -34.95
N LEU A 373 13.92 30.50 -34.08
CA LEU A 373 13.65 29.12 -34.48
C LEU A 373 12.15 28.87 -34.68
N SER A 374 11.80 28.00 -35.64
CA SER A 374 10.42 27.56 -35.89
C SER A 374 9.76 26.93 -34.66
N THR A 375 8.45 27.08 -34.51
CA THR A 375 7.70 26.44 -33.42
C THR A 375 7.66 24.92 -33.61
N LYS A 376 7.49 24.17 -32.52
CA LYS A 376 7.25 22.73 -32.56
C LYS A 376 5.87 22.39 -32.03
N GLU A 377 5.28 21.35 -32.60
CA GLU A 377 4.01 20.81 -32.14
C GLU A 377 4.15 20.07 -30.79
N LEU A 378 2.99 19.64 -30.26
CA LEU A 378 2.92 18.90 -29.02
C LEU A 378 3.54 17.51 -29.19
N PHE A 379 4.59 17.21 -28.42
CA PHE A 379 5.15 15.86 -28.38
C PHE A 379 4.17 14.88 -27.71
N LYS A 380 3.58 13.99 -28.50
CA LYS A 380 2.52 13.06 -28.06
C LYS A 380 3.05 11.75 -27.47
N GLU A 381 4.28 11.34 -27.77
CA GLU A 381 4.86 10.05 -27.32
C GLU A 381 4.70 9.79 -25.82
N LYS A 382 5.10 10.74 -24.97
CA LYS A 382 5.01 10.58 -23.50
C LYS A 382 3.58 10.63 -22.98
N ILE A 383 2.66 11.23 -23.73
CA ILE A 383 1.24 11.26 -23.42
C ILE A 383 0.67 9.87 -23.73
N TYR A 384 0.92 9.37 -24.94
CA TYR A 384 0.45 8.05 -25.37
C TYR A 384 1.04 6.92 -24.54
N ALA A 385 2.34 6.94 -24.25
CA ALA A 385 2.96 5.95 -23.38
C ALA A 385 2.30 5.88 -21.98
N ARG A 386 1.76 6.99 -21.47
CA ARG A 386 1.17 7.07 -20.13
C ARG A 386 -0.35 6.91 -20.09
N TYR A 387 -1.06 7.31 -21.14
CA TYR A 387 -2.52 7.42 -21.12
C TYR A 387 -3.20 6.69 -22.28
N ALA A 388 -2.45 6.07 -23.19
CA ALA A 388 -3.02 5.29 -24.28
C ALA A 388 -2.72 3.80 -24.13
N HIS A 389 -3.40 2.97 -24.92
CA HIS A 389 -3.22 1.53 -24.91
C HIS A 389 -1.84 1.08 -25.40
N VAL A 390 -1.12 1.92 -26.15
CA VAL A 390 0.23 1.63 -26.70
C VAL A 390 1.36 1.66 -25.67
N GLY A 391 1.12 2.19 -24.47
CA GLY A 391 2.13 2.21 -23.41
C GLY A 391 2.36 0.84 -22.79
N LYS A 392 3.56 0.56 -22.25
CA LYS A 392 3.88 -0.74 -21.63
C LYS A 392 3.29 -0.94 -20.22
N ARG A 393 3.23 0.13 -19.42
CA ARG A 393 2.78 0.09 -18.01
C ARG A 393 1.95 1.32 -17.67
N ASN A 394 0.64 1.23 -17.88
CA ASN A 394 -0.31 2.27 -17.53
C ASN A 394 -1.70 1.71 -17.15
N PHE A 395 -2.62 2.60 -16.82
CA PHE A 395 -3.97 2.23 -16.39
C PHE A 395 -4.76 1.44 -17.45
N LEU A 396 -4.63 1.76 -18.74
CA LEU A 396 -5.32 1.03 -19.81
C LEU A 396 -4.75 -0.39 -19.92
N THR A 397 -3.42 -0.56 -19.95
CA THR A 397 -2.81 -1.90 -19.97
C THR A 397 -3.19 -2.74 -18.75
N TYR A 398 -3.27 -2.13 -17.57
CA TYR A 398 -3.77 -2.78 -16.36
C TYR A 398 -5.23 -3.22 -16.53
N GLY A 399 -6.09 -2.33 -17.03
CA GLY A 399 -7.51 -2.63 -17.25
C GLY A 399 -7.72 -3.73 -18.31
N TYR A 400 -6.98 -3.72 -19.42
CA TYR A 400 -7.06 -4.78 -20.43
C TYR A 400 -6.49 -6.11 -19.93
N ARG A 401 -5.45 -6.08 -19.08
CA ARG A 401 -4.99 -7.30 -18.39
C ARG A 401 -6.10 -7.83 -17.46
N ALA A 402 -6.73 -6.95 -16.67
CA ALA A 402 -7.81 -7.34 -15.78
C ALA A 402 -9.01 -7.92 -16.54
N SER A 403 -9.42 -7.30 -17.65
CA SER A 403 -10.48 -7.81 -18.53
C SER A 403 -10.19 -9.22 -19.04
N ARG A 404 -8.93 -9.50 -19.45
CA ARG A 404 -8.51 -10.83 -19.92
C ARG A 404 -8.52 -11.88 -18.82
N ILE A 405 -7.88 -11.59 -17.69
CA ILE A 405 -7.76 -12.52 -16.56
C ILE A 405 -9.13 -12.83 -15.95
N MET A 406 -9.99 -11.82 -15.83
CA MET A 406 -11.31 -11.97 -15.24
C MET A 406 -12.40 -12.39 -16.22
N ASN A 407 -12.05 -12.57 -17.50
CA ASN A 407 -12.98 -12.77 -18.62
C ASN A 407 -14.17 -11.78 -18.62
N SER A 408 -13.88 -10.49 -18.40
CA SER A 408 -14.92 -9.46 -18.30
C SER A 408 -14.97 -8.54 -19.52
N ASN A 409 -16.04 -8.69 -20.31
CA ASN A 409 -16.39 -7.77 -21.39
C ASN A 409 -16.79 -6.38 -20.86
N SER A 410 -17.34 -6.32 -19.65
CA SER A 410 -17.76 -5.07 -19.01
C SER A 410 -16.59 -4.15 -18.72
N ILE A 411 -15.44 -4.67 -18.26
CA ILE A 411 -14.22 -3.88 -18.12
C ILE A 411 -13.77 -3.33 -19.47
N ARG A 412 -13.79 -4.14 -20.53
CA ARG A 412 -13.40 -3.71 -21.88
C ARG A 412 -14.28 -2.56 -22.39
N LYS A 413 -15.60 -2.66 -22.17
CA LYS A 413 -16.57 -1.60 -22.49
C LYS A 413 -16.26 -0.30 -21.73
N GLN A 414 -15.91 -0.37 -20.44
CA GLN A 414 -15.54 0.81 -19.64
C GLN A 414 -14.27 1.52 -20.15
N LEU A 415 -13.32 0.79 -20.74
CA LEU A 415 -12.05 1.33 -21.21
C LEU A 415 -12.12 1.93 -22.62
N LYS A 416 -13.00 1.41 -23.48
CA LYS A 416 -13.16 1.85 -24.89
C LYS A 416 -13.24 3.38 -25.06
N PRO A 417 -14.10 4.13 -24.34
CA PRO A 417 -14.23 5.58 -24.56
C PRO A 417 -13.02 6.40 -24.07
N LEU A 418 -12.07 5.82 -23.35
CA LEU A 418 -10.94 6.56 -22.78
C LEU A 418 -9.96 7.08 -23.84
N TRP A 419 -9.88 6.40 -25.00
CA TRP A 419 -9.04 6.83 -26.11
C TRP A 419 -9.59 8.10 -26.78
N GLU A 420 -10.86 8.11 -27.12
CA GLU A 420 -11.54 9.28 -27.70
C GLU A 420 -11.45 10.49 -26.75
N ARG A 421 -11.64 10.27 -25.45
CA ARG A 421 -11.48 11.33 -24.43
C ARG A 421 -10.06 11.89 -24.38
N LEU A 422 -9.04 11.05 -24.55
CA LEU A 422 -7.66 11.51 -24.63
C LEU A 422 -7.43 12.36 -25.89
N GLN A 423 -7.92 11.93 -27.04
CA GLN A 423 -7.80 12.69 -28.29
C GLN A 423 -8.50 14.04 -28.19
N LYS A 424 -9.73 14.06 -27.64
CA LYS A 424 -10.47 15.30 -27.38
C LYS A 424 -9.70 16.25 -26.46
N GLU A 425 -9.08 15.75 -25.39
CA GLU A 425 -8.30 16.59 -24.48
C GLU A 425 -7.00 17.10 -25.12
N ILE A 426 -6.37 16.32 -26.01
CA ILE A 426 -5.19 16.75 -26.78
C ILE A 426 -5.57 17.89 -27.75
N ASN A 427 -6.72 17.78 -28.40
CA ASN A 427 -7.16 18.74 -29.42
C ASN A 427 -7.89 19.97 -28.86
N LYS A 428 -8.34 19.92 -27.59
CA LYS A 428 -8.93 21.06 -26.87
C LYS A 428 -7.95 22.22 -26.70
#